data_AF-L0J6Z1-F1
#
_entry.id   AF-L0J6Z1-F1
#
_cell.length_a   1.000
_cell.length_b   1.000
_cell.length_c   1.000
_cell.angle_alpha   90.00
_cell.angle_beta   90.00
_cell.angle_gamma   90.00
#
_symmetry.space_group_name_H-M   'P 1'
#
loop_
_entity.id
_entity.type
_entity.pdbx_description
1 polymer ?
#
loop_
_entity_poly.entity_id
_entity_poly.type
_entity_poly.pdbx_seq_one_letter_code
_entity_poly.pdbx_strand_id
1 'polypeptide(L)'
;MSTTRPRTLTDLDALAKDVGEHLDRLGVQRCDWVRVAKVGEEGGEVVGALIKRSYGRAETADVLAELGDVFLAALGAADQLGIAPSSVIAARWADVAPRSSA
;
A
#
# COMPACT_ATOMS: atom_id res chain seq x y z
N MET A 1 8.20 30.35 -5.78
CA MET A 1 8.12 29.38 -4.66
C MET A 1 6.78 28.68 -4.76
N SER A 2 6.76 27.42 -5.21
CA SER A 2 5.51 26.66 -5.34
C SER A 2 5.15 26.09 -3.97
N THR A 3 4.09 26.59 -3.36
CA THR A 3 3.54 26.04 -2.12
C THR A 3 2.75 24.79 -2.46
N THR A 4 3.40 23.63 -2.35
CA THR A 4 2.74 22.33 -2.45
C THR A 4 1.72 22.25 -1.31
N ARG A 5 0.45 22.49 -1.62
CA ARG A 5 -0.66 22.34 -0.69
C ARG A 5 -0.66 20.89 -0.19
N PRO A 6 -0.62 20.60 1.12
CA PRO A 6 -0.66 19.23 1.61
C PRO A 6 -2.01 18.63 1.22
N ARG A 7 -2.00 17.65 0.30
CA ARG A 7 -3.14 16.75 0.09
C ARG A 7 -3.24 15.91 1.35
N THR A 8 -4.35 16.00 2.06
CA THR A 8 -4.53 15.41 3.38
C THR A 8 -4.43 13.89 3.31
N LEU A 9 -3.29 13.35 3.76
CA LEU A 9 -3.07 11.92 4.01
C LEU A 9 -3.99 11.37 5.13
N THR A 10 -4.77 12.22 5.80
CA THR A 10 -5.68 11.88 6.89
C THR A 10 -6.78 10.88 6.50
N ASP A 11 -7.09 10.77 5.21
CA ASP A 11 -8.04 9.77 4.69
C ASP A 11 -7.44 8.36 4.70
N LEU A 12 -6.11 8.22 4.60
CA LEU A 12 -5.44 6.91 4.63
C LEU A 12 -5.51 6.26 6.01
N ASP A 13 -5.44 7.05 7.08
CA ASP A 13 -5.52 6.52 8.45
C ASP A 13 -6.93 6.01 8.76
N ALA A 14 -7.97 6.65 8.21
CA ALA A 14 -9.34 6.18 8.30
C ALA A 14 -9.55 4.93 7.44
N LEU A 15 -9.08 4.96 6.19
CA LEU A 15 -9.18 3.83 5.27
C LEU A 15 -8.45 2.58 5.80
N ALA A 16 -7.32 2.72 6.50
CA ALA A 16 -6.65 1.59 7.13
C ALA A 16 -7.54 0.88 8.15
N LYS A 17 -8.29 1.64 8.95
CA LYS A 17 -9.27 1.06 9.89
C LYS A 17 -10.39 0.35 9.15
N ASP A 18 -10.95 0.97 8.12
CA ASP A 18 -12.02 0.38 7.31
C ASP A 18 -11.58 -0.95 6.66
N VAL A 19 -10.35 -1.00 6.15
CA VAL A 19 -9.73 -2.23 5.62
C VAL A 19 -9.54 -3.26 6.72
N GLY A 20 -9.00 -2.87 7.88
CA GLY A 20 -8.81 -3.76 9.02
C GLY A 20 -10.12 -4.38 9.52
N GLU A 21 -11.16 -3.57 9.67
CA GLU A 21 -12.51 -4.02 10.02
C GLU A 21 -13.12 -4.93 8.94
N HIS A 22 -12.86 -4.64 7.67
CA HIS A 22 -13.30 -5.51 6.58
C HIS A 22 -12.65 -6.90 6.67
N LEU A 23 -11.34 -6.96 6.91
CA LEU A 23 -10.61 -8.22 7.11
C LEU A 23 -11.11 -8.98 8.35
N ASP A 24 -11.45 -8.27 9.43
CA ASP A 24 -12.08 -8.87 10.61
C ASP A 24 -13.44 -9.50 10.25
N ARG A 25 -14.29 -8.79 9.49
CA ARG A 25 -15.59 -9.31 9.02
C ARG A 25 -15.45 -10.56 8.14
N LEU A 26 -14.37 -10.64 7.37
CA LEU A 26 -14.05 -11.83 6.56
C LEU A 26 -13.46 -12.99 7.37
N GLY A 27 -13.18 -12.80 8.67
CA GLY A 27 -12.54 -13.80 9.52
C GLY A 27 -11.06 -14.03 9.23
N VAL A 28 -10.41 -13.10 8.52
CA VAL A 28 -8.96 -13.15 8.28
C VAL A 28 -8.25 -13.00 9.62
N GLN A 29 -7.31 -13.89 9.94
CA GLN A 29 -6.62 -13.84 11.23
C GLN A 29 -5.78 -12.56 11.38
N ARG A 30 -5.79 -11.95 12.57
CA ARG A 30 -4.84 -10.89 12.96
C ARG A 30 -3.51 -11.52 13.37
N CYS A 31 -2.65 -11.82 12.41
CA CYS A 31 -1.27 -12.25 12.68
C CYS A 31 -0.32 -11.79 11.56
N ASP A 32 0.95 -11.55 11.89
CA ASP A 32 1.90 -10.87 10.98
C ASP A 32 2.08 -11.62 9.67
N TRP A 33 2.16 -12.96 9.75
CA TRP A 33 2.25 -13.82 8.57
C TRP A 33 1.03 -13.78 7.65
N VAL A 34 -0.13 -13.32 8.13
CA VAL A 34 -1.36 -13.27 7.32
C VAL A 34 -1.61 -11.86 6.78
N ARG A 35 -1.51 -10.81 7.62
CA ARG A 35 -1.85 -9.45 7.17
C ARG A 35 -0.65 -8.59 6.79
N VAL A 36 0.50 -8.78 7.41
CA VAL A 36 1.71 -7.97 7.10
C VAL A 36 2.47 -8.57 5.93
N ALA A 37 2.68 -9.89 5.92
CA ALA A 37 3.38 -10.57 4.83
C ALA A 37 2.64 -10.45 3.48
N LYS A 38 1.33 -10.22 3.51
CA LYS A 38 0.50 -10.00 2.31
C LYS A 38 1.02 -8.85 1.43
N VAL A 39 1.64 -7.82 2.01
CA VAL A 39 2.28 -6.74 1.24
C VAL A 39 3.35 -7.29 0.28
N GLY A 40 4.13 -8.28 0.72
CA GLY A 40 5.14 -8.92 -0.10
C GLY A 40 4.55 -9.83 -1.17
N GLU A 41 3.45 -10.52 -0.85
CA GLU A 41 2.70 -11.36 -1.81
C GLU A 41 2.16 -10.50 -2.97
N GLU A 42 1.42 -9.43 -2.66
CA GLU A 42 0.87 -8.52 -3.67
C GLU A 42 1.98 -7.82 -4.48
N GLY A 43 3.11 -7.51 -3.85
CA GLY A 43 4.29 -7.01 -4.56
C GLY A 43 4.81 -7.99 -5.61
N GLY A 44 4.71 -9.30 -5.33
CA GLY A 44 4.99 -10.36 -6.28
C GLY A 44 3.96 -10.44 -7.41
N GLU A 45 2.68 -10.19 -7.12
CA GLU A 45 1.61 -10.15 -8.12
C GLU A 45 1.80 -8.99 -9.11
N VAL A 46 2.21 -7.81 -8.63
CA VAL A 46 2.63 -6.68 -9.49
C VAL A 46 3.74 -7.10 -10.45
N VAL A 47 4.78 -7.80 -9.95
CA VAL A 47 5.86 -8.32 -10.80
C VAL A 47 5.32 -9.32 -11.82
N GLY A 48 4.42 -10.21 -11.40
CA GLY A 48 3.73 -11.15 -12.28
C GLY A 48 2.95 -10.45 -13.40
N ALA A 49 2.18 -9.42 -13.08
CA ALA A 49 1.43 -8.63 -14.05
C ALA A 49 2.37 -7.89 -15.03
N LEU A 50 3.48 -7.34 -14.55
CA LEU A 50 4.50 -6.72 -15.40
C LEU A 50 5.13 -7.72 -16.38
N ILE A 51 5.43 -8.94 -15.92
CA ILE A 51 5.94 -10.02 -16.77
C ILE A 51 4.88 -10.40 -17.82
N LYS A 52 3.62 -10.61 -17.42
CA LYS A 52 2.54 -10.91 -18.38
C LYS A 52 2.40 -9.81 -19.43
N ARG A 53 2.48 -8.54 -19.02
CA ARG A 53 2.39 -7.38 -19.91
C ARG A 53 3.54 -7.34 -20.93
N SER A 54 4.76 -7.71 -20.53
CA SER A 54 5.90 -7.74 -21.47
C SER A 54 5.75 -8.79 -22.58
N TYR A 55 4.92 -9.81 -22.38
CA TYR A 55 4.52 -10.81 -23.37
C TYR A 55 3.18 -10.52 -24.07
N GLY A 56 2.58 -9.35 -23.86
CA GLY A 56 1.27 -8.99 -24.43
C GLY A 56 0.10 -9.79 -23.86
N ARG A 57 0.21 -10.27 -22.61
CA ARG A 57 -0.81 -11.10 -21.92
C ARG A 57 -1.49 -10.39 -20.75
N ALA A 58 -1.20 -9.11 -20.55
CA ALA A 58 -1.81 -8.26 -19.55
C ALA A 58 -1.75 -6.81 -20.02
N GLU A 59 -2.69 -6.01 -19.56
CA GLU A 59 -2.80 -4.59 -19.84
C GLU A 59 -2.32 -3.76 -18.65
N THR A 60 -2.23 -2.44 -18.85
CA THR A 60 -1.92 -1.51 -17.75
C THR A 60 -2.96 -1.59 -16.64
N ALA A 61 -4.22 -1.88 -16.96
CA ALA A 61 -5.28 -2.07 -15.97
C ALA A 61 -4.96 -3.21 -14.99
N ASP A 62 -4.40 -4.32 -15.48
CA ASP A 62 -4.02 -5.46 -14.62
C ASP A 62 -2.90 -5.06 -13.66
N VAL A 63 -1.86 -4.37 -14.16
CA VAL A 63 -0.77 -3.87 -13.30
C VAL A 63 -1.28 -2.89 -12.24
N LEU A 64 -2.25 -2.04 -12.59
CA LEU A 64 -2.85 -1.10 -11.64
C LEU A 64 -3.74 -1.79 -10.61
N ALA A 65 -4.41 -2.90 -10.97
CA ALA A 65 -5.15 -3.72 -10.03
C ALA A 65 -4.22 -4.29 -8.96
N GLU A 66 -3.15 -4.99 -9.38
CA GLU A 66 -2.18 -5.56 -8.42
C GLU A 66 -1.50 -4.47 -7.58
N LEU A 67 -1.21 -3.31 -8.17
CA LEU A 67 -0.64 -2.19 -7.42
C LEU A 67 -1.63 -1.61 -6.40
N GLY A 68 -2.93 -1.62 -6.72
CA GLY A 68 -4.00 -1.29 -5.80
C GLY A 68 -4.05 -2.26 -4.62
N ASP A 69 -3.89 -3.55 -4.89
CA ASP A 69 -3.88 -4.59 -3.87
C ASP A 69 -2.67 -4.46 -2.94
N VAL A 70 -1.50 -4.07 -3.45
CA VAL A 70 -0.34 -3.69 -2.61
C VAL A 70 -0.70 -2.55 -1.64
N PHE A 71 -1.39 -1.51 -2.12
CA PHE A 71 -1.79 -0.39 -1.26
C PHE A 71 -2.77 -0.83 -0.19
N LEU A 72 -3.79 -1.62 -0.54
CA LEU A 72 -4.77 -2.14 0.42
C LEU A 72 -4.13 -3.11 1.43
N ALA A 73 -3.21 -3.96 1.00
CA ALA A 73 -2.45 -4.84 1.88
C ALA A 73 -1.59 -4.03 2.86
N ALA A 74 -0.95 -2.94 2.41
CA ALA A 74 -0.18 -2.06 3.28
C ALA A 74 -1.06 -1.35 4.33
N LEU A 75 -2.29 -0.99 3.96
CA LEU A 75 -3.26 -0.42 4.89
C LEU A 75 -3.75 -1.46 5.92
N GLY A 76 -4.01 -2.69 5.49
CA GLY A 76 -4.34 -3.80 6.39
C GLY A 76 -3.19 -4.14 7.36
N ALA A 77 -1.95 -4.06 6.88
CA ALA A 77 -0.76 -4.21 7.72
C ALA A 77 -0.64 -3.06 8.73
N ALA A 78 -0.93 -1.82 8.33
CA ALA A 78 -0.89 -0.67 9.22
C ALA A 78 -1.92 -0.77 10.36
N ASP A 79 -3.17 -1.18 10.06
CA ASP A 79 -4.18 -1.45 11.09
C ASP A 79 -3.71 -2.52 12.07
N GLN A 80 -3.18 -3.64 11.56
CA GLN A 80 -2.70 -4.72 12.43
C GLN A 80 -1.57 -4.28 13.35
N LEU A 81 -0.64 -3.48 12.85
CA LEU A 81 0.49 -2.96 13.63
C LEU A 81 0.10 -1.80 14.54
N GLY A 82 -1.15 -1.30 14.46
CA GLY A 82 -1.63 -0.17 15.24
C GLY A 82 -0.94 1.14 14.89
N ILE A 83 -0.51 1.32 13.63
CA ILE A 83 0.22 2.50 13.16
C ILE A 83 -0.61 3.32 12.17
N ALA A 84 -0.38 4.63 12.13
CA ALA A 84 -1.01 5.52 11.15
C ALA A 84 -0.22 5.52 9.83
N PRO A 85 -0.78 5.04 8.70
CA PRO A 85 -0.11 5.06 7.39
C PRO A 85 0.44 6.44 7.03
N SER A 86 -0.31 7.51 7.32
CA SER A 86 0.08 8.88 7.00
C SER A 86 1.42 9.26 7.65
N SER A 87 1.63 8.84 8.89
CA SER A 87 2.86 9.11 9.65
C SER A 87 4.06 8.36 9.08
N VAL A 88 3.87 7.10 8.70
CA VAL A 88 4.91 6.26 8.10
C VAL A 88 5.34 6.83 6.75
N ILE A 89 4.36 7.18 5.90
CA ILE A 89 4.60 7.76 4.58
C ILE A 89 5.31 9.12 4.72
N ALA A 90 4.82 9.99 5.61
CA ALA A 90 5.42 11.30 5.83
C ALA A 90 6.87 11.20 6.32
N ALA A 91 7.13 10.32 7.29
CA ALA A 91 8.48 10.08 7.81
C ALA A 91 9.41 9.52 6.71
N ARG A 92 8.93 8.54 5.94
CA ARG A 92 9.73 7.96 4.86
C ARG A 92 9.99 8.94 3.73
N TRP A 93 9.01 9.75 3.35
CA TRP A 93 9.18 10.78 2.32
C TRP A 93 10.17 11.86 2.75
N ALA A 94 10.12 12.30 4.01
CA ALA A 94 11.09 13.26 4.55
C ALA A 94 12.54 12.74 4.46
N ASP A 95 12.74 11.43 4.62
CA ASP A 95 14.04 10.79 4.48
C ASP A 95 14.48 10.60 3.01
N VAL A 96 13.56 10.29 2.11
CA VAL A 96 13.86 9.95 0.70
C VAL A 96 13.94 11.19 -0.21
N ALA A 97 13.05 12.17 -0.03
CA ALA A 97 12.95 13.32 -0.92
C ALA A 97 14.28 14.09 -1.10
N PRO A 98 15.07 14.38 -0.04
CA PRO A 98 16.33 15.09 -0.19
C PRO A 98 17.40 14.30 -0.96
N ARG A 99 17.36 12.96 -0.89
CA ARG A 99 18.34 12.07 -1.54
C ARG A 99 18.19 12.04 -3.06
N SER A 100 17.02 12.41 -3.57
CA SER A 100 16.71 12.40 -5.01
C SER A 100 17.23 13.65 -5.74
N SER A 101 17.77 14.61 -4.98
CA SER A 101 18.34 15.88 -5.46
C SER A 101 19.87 15.95 -5.32
N ALA A 102 20.52 14.83 -4.99
CA ALA A 102 21.97 14.69 -4.87
C ALA A 102 22.56 13.87 -6.03
#